data_AF-A0AAV5E879-F1
#
_entry.id   AF-A0AAV5E879-F1
#
_cell.length_a   1.000
_cell.length_b   1.000
_cell.length_c   1.000
_cell.angle_alpha   90.00
_cell.angle_beta   90.00
_cell.angle_gamma   90.00
#
_symmetry.space_group_name_H-M   'P 1'
#
loop_
_entity.id
_entity.type
_entity.pdbx_description
1 polymer ?
#
loop_
_entity_poly.entity_id
_entity_poly.type
_entity_poly.pdbx_seq_one_letter_code
_entity_poly.pdbx_strand_id
1 'polypeptide(L)'
;MPSVKVLALEDVDRMHINDFLRCFPRLEKLYLKGSQGIFRSEGTYGVKLNPIECFELYLRRIVFNGYKGDTSDVKLVKFFLTKARVLESISFRFSTSNNNVCSEEEWIADQRFRMRLNNRASESAKLSFAHDEGYRNDDVYCCGKYASDVTDHIHYY
;
A
#
# COMPACT_ATOMS: atom_id res chain seq x y z
N MET A 1 24.32 19.37 -0.46
CA MET A 1 22.95 19.61 -0.96
C MET A 1 21.95 18.92 -0.04
N PRO A 2 20.84 19.57 0.34
CA PRO A 2 19.77 18.92 1.09
C PRO A 2 19.14 17.82 0.22
N SER A 3 18.94 16.63 0.77
CA SER A 3 18.18 15.55 0.11
C SER A 3 16.87 15.33 0.86
N VAL A 4 15.75 15.27 0.13
CA VAL A 4 14.45 14.93 0.73
C VAL A 4 14.49 13.48 1.23
N LYS A 5 14.24 13.30 2.52
CA LYS A 5 14.19 11.99 3.19
C LYS A 5 12.77 11.56 3.55
N VAL A 6 11.84 12.52 3.57
CA VAL A 6 10.45 12.30 3.92
C VAL A 6 9.60 12.96 2.86
N LEU A 7 8.69 12.20 2.27
CA LEU A 7 7.76 12.65 1.24
C LEU A 7 6.36 12.26 1.63
N ALA A 8 5.43 13.20 1.50
CA ALA A 8 4.01 12.93 1.58
C ALA A 8 3.39 13.19 0.20
N LEU A 9 2.62 12.23 -0.28
CA LEU A 9 1.86 12.33 -1.51
C LEU A 9 0.38 12.22 -1.17
N GLU A 10 -0.41 13.16 -1.68
CA GLU A 10 -1.86 13.21 -1.59
C GLU A 10 -2.46 12.94 -2.98
N ASP A 11 -3.72 12.54 -3.05
CA ASP A 11 -4.42 12.17 -4.28
C ASP A 11 -3.67 11.12 -5.12
N VAL A 12 -3.05 10.15 -4.41
CA VAL A 12 -2.17 9.14 -4.98
C VAL A 12 -2.85 8.30 -6.08
N ASP A 13 -4.17 8.16 -6.05
CA ASP A 13 -4.99 7.53 -7.09
C ASP A 13 -4.94 8.22 -8.46
N ARG A 14 -4.40 9.44 -8.52
CA ARG A 14 -4.26 10.23 -9.76
C ARG A 14 -2.79 10.41 -10.16
N MET A 15 -1.86 9.75 -9.48
CA MET A 15 -0.42 9.98 -9.62
C MET A 15 0.33 8.76 -10.14
N HIS A 16 1.31 9.00 -11.01
CA HIS A 16 2.37 8.03 -11.27
C HIS A 16 3.44 8.11 -10.19
N ILE A 17 3.22 7.43 -9.05
CA ILE A 17 4.08 7.50 -7.85
C ILE A 17 5.56 7.34 -8.17
N ASN A 18 5.91 6.45 -9.10
CA ASN A 18 7.30 6.17 -9.49
C ASN A 18 8.06 7.40 -10.00
N ASP A 19 7.38 8.35 -10.65
CA ASP A 19 8.00 9.57 -11.16
C ASP A 19 8.45 10.48 -10.02
N PHE A 20 7.66 10.55 -8.94
CA PHE A 20 8.03 11.30 -7.73
C PHE A 20 9.18 10.63 -6.99
N LEU A 21 9.14 9.29 -6.86
CA LEU A 21 10.17 8.55 -6.13
C LEU A 21 11.55 8.68 -6.77
N ARG A 22 11.62 8.84 -8.10
CA ARG A 22 12.86 9.10 -8.85
C ARG A 22 13.50 10.45 -8.52
N CYS A 23 12.70 11.46 -8.21
CA CYS A 23 13.20 12.78 -7.82
C CYS A 23 13.89 12.77 -6.44
N PHE A 24 13.64 11.74 -5.64
CA PHE A 24 14.11 11.66 -4.25
C PHE A 24 14.86 10.33 -4.01
N PRO A 25 16.08 10.18 -4.56
CA PRO A 25 16.83 8.92 -4.50
C PRO A 25 17.16 8.47 -3.07
N ARG A 26 17.18 9.39 -2.09
CA ARG A 26 17.45 9.10 -0.66
C ARG A 26 16.20 9.13 0.22
N LEU A 27 15.03 8.90 -0.36
CA LEU A 27 13.78 8.86 0.39
C LEU A 27 13.79 7.71 1.41
N GLU A 28 13.60 8.04 2.68
CA GLU A 28 13.58 7.06 3.78
C GLU A 28 12.15 6.74 4.26
N LYS A 29 11.24 7.72 4.17
CA LYS A 29 9.85 7.61 4.63
C LYS A 29 8.88 8.17 3.60
N LEU A 30 7.86 7.38 3.27
CA LEU A 30 6.81 7.75 2.32
C LEU A 30 5.43 7.73 3.00
N TYR A 31 4.71 8.83 2.94
CA TYR A 31 3.31 8.92 3.33
C TYR A 31 2.44 8.98 2.08
N LEU A 32 1.43 8.13 2.01
CA LEU A 32 0.52 8.03 0.87
C LEU A 32 -0.90 8.29 1.37
N LYS A 33 -1.62 9.16 0.67
CA LYS A 33 -3.03 9.45 0.92
C LYS A 33 -3.78 9.47 -0.42
N GLY A 34 -4.81 8.65 -0.55
CA GLY A 34 -5.71 8.67 -1.70
C GLY A 34 -6.79 9.76 -1.52
N SER A 35 -7.25 10.36 -2.62
CA SER A 35 -8.24 11.44 -2.63
C SER A 35 -9.56 11.02 -1.96
N GLN A 36 -9.95 9.77 -2.18
CA GLN A 36 -11.11 9.11 -1.60
C GLN A 36 -10.71 7.94 -0.69
N GLY A 37 -9.45 7.87 -0.22
CA GLY A 37 -8.90 6.67 0.42
C GLY A 37 -8.78 5.47 -0.53
N ILE A 38 -8.89 5.69 -1.84
CA ILE A 38 -8.67 4.68 -2.87
C ILE A 38 -7.24 4.84 -3.36
N PHE A 39 -6.49 3.76 -3.48
CA PHE A 39 -5.18 3.78 -4.13
C PHE A 39 -5.25 3.07 -5.48
N ARG A 40 -5.48 3.82 -6.57
CA ARG A 40 -5.47 3.23 -7.92
C ARG A 40 -4.05 2.85 -8.32
N SER A 41 -3.88 1.59 -8.70
CA SER A 41 -2.65 1.10 -9.31
C SER A 41 -2.82 1.09 -10.84
N GLU A 42 -3.01 2.25 -11.47
CA GLU A 42 -3.12 2.31 -12.93
C GLU A 42 -1.79 2.78 -13.52
N GLY A 43 -1.13 1.90 -14.29
CA GLY A 43 0.15 2.22 -14.94
C GLY A 43 1.02 0.98 -15.16
N THR A 44 0.85 0.36 -16.34
CA THR A 44 1.72 -0.63 -17.00
C THR A 44 3.03 -0.99 -16.27
N TYR A 45 2.99 -2.08 -15.50
CA TYR A 45 4.15 -2.72 -14.86
C TYR A 45 5.09 -3.45 -15.85
N GLY A 46 5.18 -2.99 -17.11
CA GLY A 46 5.77 -3.73 -18.24
C GLY A 46 7.07 -3.15 -18.82
N VAL A 47 7.50 -1.96 -18.41
CA VAL A 47 8.81 -1.42 -18.84
C VAL A 47 9.84 -1.78 -17.78
N LYS A 48 11.02 -2.29 -18.18
CA LYS A 48 12.20 -2.42 -17.31
C LYS A 48 12.55 -1.03 -16.77
N LEU A 49 11.92 -0.65 -15.66
CA LEU A 49 12.25 0.55 -14.91
C LEU A 49 13.62 0.27 -14.28
N ASN A 50 14.61 1.15 -14.53
CA ASN A 50 15.83 1.16 -13.75
C ASN A 50 15.47 1.11 -12.25
N PRO A 51 16.25 0.39 -11.42
CA PRO A 51 15.98 0.31 -9.98
C PRO A 51 15.84 1.72 -9.41
N ILE A 52 14.72 1.99 -8.75
CA ILE A 52 14.53 3.26 -8.07
C ILE A 52 15.45 3.21 -6.85
N GLU A 53 16.48 4.07 -6.82
CA GLU A 53 17.54 4.02 -5.80
C GLU A 53 17.00 3.99 -4.38
N CYS A 54 15.92 4.75 -4.11
CA CYS A 54 15.30 4.75 -2.79
C CYS A 54 14.71 3.39 -2.41
N PHE A 55 14.15 2.62 -3.33
CA PHE A 55 13.64 1.26 -3.04
C PHE A 55 14.76 0.29 -2.67
N GLU A 56 15.89 0.41 -3.34
CA GLU A 56 17.01 -0.50 -3.14
C GLU A 56 17.77 -0.22 -1.84
N LEU A 57 17.91 1.06 -1.45
CA LEU A 57 18.90 1.45 -0.44
C LEU A 57 18.35 2.26 0.75
N TYR A 58 17.21 2.95 0.61
CA TYR A 58 16.85 4.00 1.57
C TYR A 58 15.44 3.90 2.16
N LEU A 59 14.45 3.43 1.40
CA LEU A 59 13.05 3.46 1.78
C LEU A 59 12.75 2.41 2.84
N ARG A 60 12.68 2.85 4.09
CA ARG A 60 12.50 2.00 5.26
C ARG A 60 11.07 1.94 5.73
N ARG A 61 10.29 3.02 5.54
CA ARG A 61 8.94 3.12 6.10
C ARG A 61 7.94 3.69 5.11
N ILE A 62 6.76 3.07 5.07
CA ILE A 62 5.62 3.55 4.29
C ILE A 62 4.41 3.65 5.20
N VAL A 63 3.65 4.73 5.08
CA VAL A 63 2.38 4.92 5.79
C VAL A 63 1.29 5.16 4.76
N PHE A 64 0.28 4.30 4.77
CA PHE A 64 -0.94 4.48 4.00
C PHE A 64 -1.99 5.14 4.90
N ASN A 65 -2.37 6.37 4.57
CA ASN A 65 -3.40 7.13 5.25
C ASN A 65 -4.73 6.92 4.52
N GLY A 66 -5.74 6.40 5.22
CA GLY A 66 -7.03 6.04 4.62
C GLY A 66 -6.97 4.76 3.80
N TYR A 67 -6.14 3.78 4.20
CA TYR A 67 -5.99 2.48 3.53
C TYR A 67 -7.28 1.69 3.59
N LYS A 68 -8.05 1.59 2.49
CA LYS A 68 -9.35 0.89 2.30
C LYS A 68 -9.28 -0.64 2.30
N GLY A 69 -8.12 -1.20 2.00
CA GLY A 69 -7.97 -2.65 1.88
C GLY A 69 -8.80 -3.26 0.77
N ASP A 70 -9.19 -2.48 -0.23
CA ASP A 70 -9.74 -3.02 -1.48
C ASP A 70 -8.64 -3.72 -2.32
N THR A 71 -8.99 -4.21 -3.50
CA THR A 71 -8.03 -4.90 -4.37
C THR A 71 -6.90 -4.00 -4.86
N SER A 72 -7.17 -2.72 -5.10
CA SER A 72 -6.19 -1.76 -5.63
C SER A 72 -5.17 -1.39 -4.55
N ASP A 73 -5.66 -1.18 -3.33
CA ASP A 73 -4.86 -0.99 -2.14
C ASP A 73 -3.90 -2.15 -1.89
N VAL A 74 -4.41 -3.38 -1.88
CA VAL A 74 -3.57 -4.58 -1.69
C VAL A 74 -2.54 -4.71 -2.83
N LYS A 75 -2.91 -4.40 -4.07
CA LYS A 75 -1.97 -4.40 -5.22
C LYS A 75 -0.83 -3.40 -5.00
N LEU A 76 -1.13 -2.18 -4.56
CA LEU A 76 -0.12 -1.17 -4.30
C LEU A 76 0.82 -1.57 -3.14
N VAL A 77 0.27 -2.15 -2.07
CA VAL A 77 1.08 -2.67 -0.96
C VAL A 77 2.02 -3.78 -1.44
N LYS A 78 1.51 -4.74 -2.22
CA LYS A 78 2.32 -5.81 -2.80
C LYS A 78 3.42 -5.28 -3.72
N PHE A 79 3.16 -4.21 -4.46
CA PHE A 79 4.18 -3.54 -5.26
C PHE A 79 5.34 -3.08 -4.36
N PHE A 80 5.08 -2.36 -3.27
CA PHE A 80 6.17 -1.94 -2.38
C PHE A 80 6.88 -3.13 -1.70
N LEU A 81 6.14 -4.14 -1.25
CA LEU A 81 6.73 -5.34 -0.64
C LEU A 81 7.63 -6.13 -1.59
N THR A 82 7.39 -6.06 -2.89
CA THR A 82 8.20 -6.76 -3.92
C THR A 82 9.33 -5.90 -4.48
N LYS A 83 9.28 -4.57 -4.31
CA LYS A 83 10.27 -3.64 -4.89
C LYS A 83 11.21 -3.02 -3.87
N ALA A 84 10.74 -2.68 -2.68
CA ALA A 84 11.59 -2.07 -1.65
C ALA A 84 12.34 -3.16 -0.87
N ARG A 85 13.68 -3.16 -0.97
CA ARG A 85 14.56 -4.19 -0.38
C ARG A 85 14.97 -3.93 1.05
N VAL A 86 15.01 -2.67 1.47
CA VAL A 86 15.39 -2.25 2.83
C VAL A 86 14.18 -1.84 3.67
N LEU A 87 12.98 -2.27 3.26
CA LEU A 87 11.74 -1.88 3.92
C LEU A 87 11.63 -2.54 5.30
N GLU A 88 11.53 -1.73 6.35
CA GLU A 88 11.40 -2.18 7.72
C GLU A 88 9.92 -2.34 8.13
N SER A 89 9.06 -1.43 7.67
CA SER A 89 7.64 -1.43 8.05
C SER A 89 6.72 -0.75 7.04
N ILE A 90 5.49 -1.29 6.94
CA ILE A 90 4.34 -0.60 6.37
C ILE A 90 3.29 -0.44 7.46
N SER A 91 2.78 0.78 7.61
CA SER A 91 1.70 1.10 8.53
C SER A 91 0.45 1.51 7.77
N PHE A 92 -0.68 0.89 8.11
CA PHE A 92 -1.98 1.16 7.54
C PHE A 92 -2.80 1.95 8.55
N ARG A 93 -3.15 3.19 8.21
CA ARG A 93 -4.17 3.94 8.93
C ARG A 93 -5.49 3.73 8.23
N PHE A 94 -6.43 3.16 8.95
CA PHE A 94 -7.77 2.84 8.45
C PHE A 94 -8.81 3.39 9.43
N SER A 95 -10.03 3.53 8.96
CA SER A 95 -11.16 3.95 9.78
C SER A 95 -12.25 2.89 9.66
N THR A 96 -12.95 2.62 10.75
CA THR A 96 -14.07 1.67 10.76
C THR A 96 -15.39 2.42 10.77
N SER A 97 -16.45 1.77 10.31
CA SER A 97 -17.81 2.28 10.53
C SER A 97 -18.52 1.46 11.58
N ASN A 98 -19.56 2.07 12.14
CA ASN A 98 -20.45 1.40 13.07
C ASN A 98 -21.34 0.32 12.41
N ASN A 99 -21.35 0.22 11.07
CA ASN A 99 -22.13 -0.75 10.29
C ASN A 99 -21.27 -1.92 9.77
N ASN A 100 -20.08 -2.12 10.33
CA ASN A 100 -19.17 -3.16 9.88
C ASN A 100 -19.74 -4.57 10.13
N VAL A 101 -19.63 -5.43 9.11
CA VAL A 101 -20.12 -6.82 9.14
C VAL A 101 -19.19 -7.76 9.92
N CYS A 102 -17.93 -7.38 10.15
CA CYS A 102 -16.94 -8.16 10.88
C CYS A 102 -16.13 -7.30 11.85
N SER A 103 -15.44 -7.94 12.78
CA SER A 103 -14.57 -7.27 13.75
C SER A 103 -13.32 -6.68 13.07
N GLU A 104 -12.67 -5.73 13.76
CA GLU A 104 -11.39 -5.17 13.32
C GLU A 104 -10.32 -6.26 13.17
N GLU A 105 -10.27 -7.21 14.11
CA GLU A 105 -9.32 -8.30 14.10
C GLU A 105 -9.53 -9.25 12.92
N GLU A 106 -10.78 -9.56 12.57
CA GLU A 106 -11.13 -10.37 11.40
C GLU A 106 -10.71 -9.68 10.11
N TRP A 107 -10.97 -8.38 9.98
CA TRP A 107 -10.54 -7.60 8.83
C TRP A 107 -9.02 -7.53 8.73
N ILE A 108 -8.30 -7.25 9.84
CA ILE A 108 -6.82 -7.24 9.85
C ILE A 108 -6.26 -8.60 9.45
N ALA A 109 -6.88 -9.71 9.90
CA ALA A 109 -6.48 -11.05 9.53
C ALA A 109 -6.64 -11.31 8.02
N ASP A 110 -7.78 -10.89 7.43
CA ASP A 110 -8.01 -10.94 5.97
C ASP A 110 -6.95 -10.12 5.21
N GLN A 111 -6.68 -8.89 5.64
CA GLN A 111 -5.67 -8.04 4.98
C GLN A 111 -4.29 -8.68 5.01
N ARG A 112 -3.88 -9.21 6.18
CA ARG A 112 -2.61 -9.94 6.30
C ARG A 112 -2.57 -11.15 5.38
N PHE A 113 -3.66 -11.91 5.28
CA PHE A 113 -3.77 -13.06 4.38
C PHE A 113 -3.62 -12.64 2.92
N ARG A 114 -4.37 -11.62 2.49
CA ARG A 114 -4.33 -11.09 1.11
C ARG A 114 -2.97 -10.53 0.72
N MET A 115 -2.21 -9.98 1.66
CA MET A 115 -0.85 -9.45 1.46
C MET A 115 0.26 -10.51 1.55
N ARG A 116 -0.05 -11.78 1.85
CA ARG A 116 0.96 -12.84 1.85
C ARG A 116 1.63 -12.94 0.48
N LEU A 117 2.95 -12.96 0.49
CA LEU A 117 3.81 -13.08 -0.68
C LEU A 117 5.00 -13.97 -0.31
N ASN A 118 5.33 -14.93 -1.17
CA ASN A 118 6.50 -15.79 -1.00
C ASN A 118 7.79 -15.11 -1.49
N ASN A 119 7.68 -13.99 -2.20
CA ASN A 119 8.75 -13.29 -2.90
C ASN A 119 8.90 -11.84 -2.43
N ARG A 120 8.77 -11.59 -1.12
CA ARG A 120 9.00 -10.24 -0.57
C ARG A 120 10.46 -9.86 -0.75
N ALA A 121 10.71 -8.65 -1.26
CA ALA A 121 12.05 -8.09 -1.34
C ALA A 121 12.65 -7.82 0.05
N SER A 122 11.79 -7.49 1.02
CA SER A 122 12.11 -7.44 2.45
C SER A 122 11.29 -8.47 3.22
N GLU A 123 11.88 -9.63 3.48
CA GLU A 123 11.21 -10.73 4.20
C GLU A 123 10.71 -10.31 5.60
N SER A 124 11.50 -9.48 6.29
CA SER A 124 11.25 -9.06 7.67
C SER A 124 10.36 -7.81 7.81
N ALA A 125 9.89 -7.21 6.71
CA ALA A 125 9.09 -5.99 6.76
C ALA A 125 7.81 -6.22 7.59
N LYS A 126 7.60 -5.40 8.62
CA LYS A 126 6.45 -5.51 9.53
C LYS A 126 5.23 -4.80 8.95
N LEU A 127 4.06 -5.43 9.08
CA LEU A 127 2.77 -4.86 8.69
C LEU A 127 1.99 -4.50 9.96
N SER A 128 1.76 -3.21 10.19
CA SER A 128 1.03 -2.71 11.36
C SER A 128 -0.25 -1.99 10.92
N PHE A 129 -1.32 -2.19 11.67
CA PHE A 129 -2.62 -1.58 11.43
C PHE A 129 -2.94 -0.69 12.61
N ALA A 130 -3.36 0.54 12.35
CA ALA A 130 -3.76 1.50 13.37
C ALA A 130 -5.07 2.17 12.96
N HIS A 131 -6.05 2.13 13.86
CA HIS A 131 -7.29 2.88 13.71
C HIS A 131 -6.99 4.39 13.75
N ASP A 132 -7.59 5.16 12.85
CA ASP A 132 -7.46 6.62 12.77
C ASP A 132 -8.83 7.29 12.76
N GLU A 133 -9.28 7.74 13.94
CA GLU A 133 -10.54 8.44 14.16
C GLU A 133 -10.63 9.79 13.42
N GLY A 134 -9.50 10.33 12.94
CA GLY A 134 -9.45 11.58 12.17
C GLY A 134 -9.89 11.44 10.72
N TYR A 135 -10.06 10.21 10.21
CA TYR A 135 -10.50 9.92 8.85
C TYR A 135 -12.03 9.76 8.77
N ARG A 136 -12.71 10.86 8.42
CA ARG A 136 -14.13 10.87 8.05
C ARG A 136 -14.26 10.71 6.53
N ASN A 137 -14.24 9.48 6.05
CA ASN A 137 -14.81 9.17 4.73
C ASN A 137 -16.13 8.42 4.97
N ASP A 138 -17.15 8.75 4.18
CA ASP A 138 -18.44 8.03 4.15
C ASP A 138 -18.29 6.59 3.61
N ASP A 139 -17.10 6.26 3.07
CA ASP A 139 -16.76 4.94 2.55
C ASP A 139 -16.17 4.05 3.63
N VAL A 140 -17.08 3.26 4.17
CA VAL A 140 -16.94 2.21 5.15
C VAL A 140 -16.24 0.97 4.59
N TYR A 141 -15.45 0.31 5.44
CA TYR A 141 -14.86 -0.99 5.16
C TYR A 141 -15.84 -2.08 5.56
N CYS A 142 -16.45 -2.74 4.59
CA CYS A 142 -17.19 -3.97 4.83
C CYS A 142 -16.23 -5.15 4.65
N CYS A 143 -16.11 -6.02 5.67
CA CYS A 143 -15.62 -7.38 5.41
C CYS A 143 -16.31 -7.96 4.18
N GLY A 144 -15.52 -8.58 3.31
CA GLY A 144 -15.89 -8.98 1.97
C GLY A 144 -17.37 -9.30 1.74
N LYS A 145 -18.04 -8.40 1.02
CA LYS A 145 -19.01 -8.83 0.00
C LYS A 145 -18.37 -8.84 -1.39
N TYR A 146 -17.12 -9.31 -1.49
CA TYR A 146 -16.48 -9.62 -2.78
C TYR A 146 -15.61 -10.88 -2.63
N ALA A 147 -16.24 -11.98 -2.23
CA ALA A 147 -15.81 -13.33 -2.60
C ALA A 147 -16.20 -13.68 -4.06
N SER A 148 -16.65 -12.69 -4.86
CA SER A 148 -17.08 -12.88 -6.24
C SER A 148 -16.00 -12.64 -7.29
N ASP A 149 -14.79 -12.18 -6.93
CA ASP A 149 -13.66 -12.11 -7.88
C ASP A 149 -12.76 -13.36 -7.78
N VAL A 150 -13.37 -14.53 -7.54
CA VAL A 150 -12.77 -15.82 -7.90
C VAL A 150 -12.97 -16.04 -9.40
N THR A 151 -12.40 -15.15 -10.21
CA THR A 151 -12.19 -15.36 -11.65
C THR A 151 -11.15 -14.34 -12.10
N ASP A 152 -9.88 -14.68 -11.91
CA ASP A 152 -8.97 -14.56 -13.03
C ASP A 152 -7.95 -15.69 -12.93
N HIS A 153 -7.95 -16.46 -14.00
CA HIS A 153 -7.31 -17.75 -14.13
C HIS A 153 -5.82 -17.67 -13.78
N ILE A 154 -5.46 -18.54 -12.84
CA ILE A 154 -4.11 -19.09 -12.76
C ILE A 154 -3.76 -19.66 -14.13
N HIS A 155 -2.92 -18.97 -14.89
CA HIS A 155 -2.08 -19.59 -15.90
C HIS A 155 -0.63 -19.33 -15.50
N TYR A 156 -0.04 -20.34 -14.88
CA TYR A 156 1.41 -20.50 -14.86
C TYR A 156 1.82 -21.07 -16.22
N TYR A 157 2.60 -20.30 -16.97
CA TYR A 157 3.62 -20.81 -17.89
C TYR A 157 4.91 -20.09 -17.58
#